data_AF-A0AAW0DAF8-F1
#
_entry.id   AF-A0AAW0DAF8-F1
#
_cell.length_a   1.000
_cell.length_b   1.000
_cell.length_c   1.000
_cell.angle_alpha   90.00
_cell.angle_beta   90.00
_cell.angle_gamma   90.00
#
_symmetry.space_group_name_H-M   'P 1'
#
loop_
_entity.id
_entity.type
_entity.pdbx_description
1 polymer ?
#
loop_
_entity_poly.entity_id
_entity_poly.type
_entity_poly.pdbx_seq_one_letter_code
_entity_poly.pdbx_strand_id
1 'polypeptide(L)'
;MIEDSMQQTVGIIEWRKHPVIEISGVVPKTSSAHFLPLSPDRSHRLMAVRGVNYKWMPDAHHISLYNASPISPQFYGKLSQSRDGSIAFEITVEALEQGLLEVFVVSALLLMCGRNID
;
A
#
# COMPACT_ATOMS: atom_id res chain seq x y z
N MET A 1 7.13 -11.02 7.48
CA MET A 1 8.37 -10.64 6.77
C MET A 1 8.10 -10.82 5.29
N ILE A 2 8.59 -9.90 4.47
CA ILE A 2 8.48 -9.94 3.01
C ILE A 2 9.90 -10.01 2.49
N GLU A 3 10.17 -11.01 1.66
CA GLU A 3 11.50 -11.29 1.10
C GLU A 3 11.42 -11.28 -0.42
N ASP A 4 12.51 -10.87 -1.06
CA ASP A 4 12.68 -11.02 -2.50
C ASP A 4 13.14 -12.44 -2.89
N SER A 5 13.37 -12.66 -4.18
CA SER A 5 13.85 -13.96 -4.70
C SER A 5 15.27 -14.32 -4.25
N MET A 6 16.04 -13.36 -3.72
CA MET A 6 17.38 -13.55 -3.18
C MET A 6 17.37 -13.72 -1.66
N GLN A 7 16.20 -13.89 -1.04
CA GLN A 7 16.00 -14.00 0.41
C GLN A 7 16.43 -12.74 1.18
N GLN A 8 16.45 -11.57 0.53
CA GLN A 8 16.67 -10.31 1.22
C GLN A 8 15.36 -9.77 1.76
N THR A 9 15.35 -9.35 3.01
CA THR A 9 14.17 -8.72 3.61
C THR A 9 13.92 -7.34 2.98
N VAL A 10 12.81 -7.22 2.26
CA VAL A 10 12.38 -5.96 1.63
C VAL A 10 11.34 -5.22 2.46
N GLY A 11 10.64 -5.92 3.35
CA GLY A 11 9.68 -5.30 4.26
C GLY A 11 9.31 -6.14 5.47
N ILE A 12 8.96 -5.48 6.55
CA ILE A 12 8.55 -6.08 7.81
C ILE A 12 7.22 -5.47 8.22
N ILE A 13 6.28 -6.33 8.62
CA ILE A 13 5.06 -5.93 9.33
C ILE A 13 5.08 -6.64 10.67
N GLU A 14 5.17 -5.87 11.75
CA GLU A 14 5.02 -6.35 13.11
C GLU A 14 3.57 -6.22 13.54
N TRP A 15 2.84 -7.34 13.48
CA TRP A 15 1.44 -7.38 13.88
C TRP A 15 1.30 -7.26 15.40
N ARG A 16 0.81 -6.11 15.84
CA ARG A 16 0.47 -5.80 17.24
C ARG A 16 -0.88 -5.10 17.27
N LYS A 17 -1.29 -4.56 18.42
CA LYS A 17 -2.50 -3.73 18.53
C LYS A 17 -2.48 -2.54 17.55
N HIS A 18 -1.34 -1.88 17.43
CA HIS A 18 -1.06 -0.89 16.39
C HIS A 18 0.12 -1.42 15.58
N PRO A 19 -0.12 -1.95 14.36
CA PRO A 19 0.94 -2.52 13.54
C PRO A 19 2.06 -1.52 13.26
N VAL A 20 3.29 -2.04 13.23
CA VAL A 20 4.46 -1.27 12.84
C VAL A 20 4.99 -1.87 11.55
N ILE A 21 5.35 -1.02 10.60
CA ILE A 21 5.90 -1.43 9.31
C ILE A 21 7.26 -0.82 9.09
N GLU A 22 8.03 -1.48 8.23
CA GLU A 22 9.30 -1.02 7.70
C GLU A 22 9.44 -1.54 6.27
N ILE A 23 9.93 -0.69 5.37
CA ILE A 23 10.22 -1.05 3.97
C ILE A 23 11.66 -0.64 3.68
N SER A 24 12.51 -1.63 3.45
CA SER A 24 13.97 -1.46 3.35
C SER A 24 14.34 -0.39 2.31
N GLY A 25 15.01 0.69 2.76
CA GLY A 25 15.44 1.78 1.89
C GLY A 25 14.32 2.70 1.37
N VAL A 26 13.06 2.50 1.77
CA VAL A 26 11.92 3.30 1.28
C VAL A 26 11.13 3.94 2.42
N VAL A 27 10.73 3.17 3.42
CA VAL A 27 9.94 3.65 4.55
C VAL A 27 10.62 3.21 5.85
N PRO A 28 11.10 4.16 6.69
CA PRO A 28 11.67 3.81 7.98
C PRO A 28 10.60 3.21 8.89
N LYS A 29 11.04 2.51 9.94
CA LYS A 29 10.13 1.88 10.89
C LYS A 29 9.12 2.89 11.46
N THR A 30 7.84 2.67 11.20
CA THR A 30 6.74 3.59 11.54
C THR A 30 5.44 2.84 11.80
N SER A 31 4.45 3.48 12.44
CA SER A 31 3.12 2.88 12.59
C SER A 31 2.38 2.78 11.26
N SER A 32 1.54 1.76 11.11
CA SER A 32 0.66 1.62 9.94
C SER A 32 -0.27 2.82 9.76
N ALA A 33 -0.76 3.41 10.85
CA ALA A 33 -1.60 4.60 10.83
C ALA A 33 -0.87 5.84 10.29
N HIS A 34 0.45 5.94 10.48
CA HIS A 34 1.25 7.02 9.92
C HIS A 34 1.67 6.76 8.47
N PHE A 35 1.92 5.49 8.11
CA PHE A 35 2.25 5.10 6.74
C PHE A 35 1.04 5.17 5.79
N LEU A 36 -0.13 4.72 6.25
CA LEU A 36 -1.39 4.67 5.52
C LEU A 36 -2.53 5.36 6.29
N PRO A 37 -2.41 6.66 6.61
CA PRO A 37 -3.44 7.40 7.32
C PRO A 37 -4.77 7.34 6.57
N LEU A 38 -5.84 7.09 7.33
CA LEU A 38 -7.21 7.24 6.86
C LEU A 38 -7.54 8.73 6.69
N SER A 39 -8.14 9.08 5.56
CA SER A 39 -8.61 10.44 5.32
C SER A 39 -9.68 10.85 6.36
N PRO A 40 -9.84 12.16 6.67
CA PRO A 40 -10.83 12.60 7.66
C PRO A 40 -12.26 12.17 7.35
N ASP A 41 -12.62 12.11 6.07
CA ASP A 41 -13.92 11.64 5.57
C ASP A 41 -14.00 10.11 5.42
N ARG A 42 -12.91 9.39 5.75
CA ARG A 42 -12.77 7.93 5.70
C ARG A 42 -12.99 7.33 4.32
N SER A 43 -12.89 8.13 3.26
CA SER A 43 -13.14 7.71 1.88
C SER A 43 -11.91 7.09 1.22
N HIS A 44 -10.69 7.35 1.72
CA HIS A 44 -9.46 6.86 1.14
C HIS A 44 -8.33 6.81 2.18
N ARG A 45 -7.21 6.19 1.81
CA ARG A 45 -5.96 6.27 2.59
C ARG A 45 -4.89 7.00 1.79
N LEU A 46 -4.08 7.80 2.46
CA LEU A 46 -2.97 8.53 1.85
C LEU A 46 -1.66 7.82 2.18
N MET A 47 -0.65 7.96 1.31
CA MET A 47 0.72 7.59 1.62
C MET A 47 1.70 8.54 0.94
N ALA A 48 2.88 8.71 1.51
CA ALA A 48 3.96 9.49 0.92
C ALA A 48 5.20 8.60 0.75
N VAL A 49 5.73 8.55 -0.46
CA VAL A 49 6.90 7.73 -0.81
C VAL A 49 7.83 8.59 -1.63
N ARG A 50 9.09 8.74 -1.18
CA ARG A 50 10.12 9.51 -1.89
C ARG A 50 9.67 10.93 -2.29
N GLY A 51 8.86 11.58 -1.43
CA GLY A 51 8.33 12.92 -1.66
C GLY A 51 7.11 13.01 -2.57
N VAL A 52 6.61 11.88 -3.10
CA VAL A 52 5.40 11.82 -3.90
C VAL A 52 4.24 11.30 -3.05
N ASN A 53 3.11 12.02 -3.10
CA ASN A 53 1.89 11.62 -2.42
C ASN A 53 1.04 10.74 -3.30
N TYR A 54 0.52 9.68 -2.72
CA TYR A 54 -0.38 8.72 -3.36
C TYR A 54 -1.64 8.54 -2.52
N LYS A 55 -2.70 8.07 -3.16
CA LYS A 55 -4.00 7.80 -2.56
C LYS A 55 -4.50 6.41 -2.95
N TRP A 56 -4.90 5.65 -1.94
CA TRP A 56 -5.61 4.39 -2.05
C TRP A 56 -7.10 4.64 -1.98
N MET A 57 -7.77 4.49 -3.11
CA MET A 57 -9.20 4.74 -3.29
C MET A 57 -9.95 3.40 -3.31
N PRO A 58 -10.69 3.05 -2.26
CA PRO A 58 -11.63 1.93 -2.31
C PRO A 58 -12.77 2.23 -3.29
N ASP A 59 -13.15 1.21 -4.05
CA ASP A 59 -14.34 1.13 -4.88
C ASP A 59 -15.11 -0.16 -4.52
N ALA A 60 -16.27 -0.40 -5.12
CA ALA A 60 -17.18 -1.51 -4.80
C ALA A 60 -16.53 -2.89 -4.89
N HIS A 61 -15.50 -3.06 -5.73
CA HIS A 61 -14.90 -4.37 -6.02
C HIS A 61 -13.37 -4.40 -5.93
N HIS A 62 -12.73 -3.24 -5.79
CA HIS A 62 -11.28 -3.15 -5.84
C HIS A 62 -10.79 -1.91 -5.07
N ILE A 63 -9.50 -1.86 -4.77
CA ILE A 63 -8.84 -0.68 -4.18
C ILE A 63 -7.78 -0.22 -5.17
N SER A 64 -7.93 0.99 -5.71
CA SER A 64 -7.04 1.55 -6.72
C SER A 64 -6.02 2.52 -6.11
N LEU A 65 -4.79 2.48 -6.63
CA LEU A 65 -3.73 3.42 -6.28
C LEU A 65 -3.64 4.51 -7.35
N TYR A 66 -3.65 5.76 -6.90
CA TYR A 66 -3.38 6.93 -7.73
C TYR A 66 -2.31 7.81 -7.10
N ASN A 67 -1.70 8.71 -7.87
CA ASN A 67 -1.08 9.89 -7.25
C ASN A 67 -2.16 10.76 -6.58
N ALA A 68 -1.75 11.58 -5.62
CA ALA A 68 -2.63 12.52 -4.93
C ALA A 68 -2.79 13.86 -5.67
N SER A 69 -2.54 13.92 -6.99
CA SER A 69 -2.77 15.14 -7.76
C SER A 69 -4.28 15.43 -7.86
N PRO A 70 -4.75 16.62 -7.47
CA PRO A 70 -6.16 16.98 -7.59
C PRO A 70 -6.54 17.30 -9.05
N ILE A 71 -5.58 17.69 -9.89
CA ILE A 71 -5.82 18.14 -11.26
C ILE A 71 -5.77 16.97 -12.24
N SER A 72 -4.79 16.08 -12.06
CA SER A 72 -4.49 15.00 -13.00
C SER A 72 -4.17 13.70 -12.26
N PRO A 73 -5.18 13.03 -11.68
CA PRO A 73 -4.99 11.76 -11.00
C PRO A 73 -4.51 10.70 -12.01
N GLN A 74 -3.34 10.13 -11.75
CA GLN A 74 -2.73 9.07 -12.54
C GLN A 74 -2.87 7.75 -11.80
N PHE A 75 -3.37 6.73 -12.50
CA PHE A 75 -3.51 5.37 -12.00
C PHE A 75 -2.16 4.65 -11.99
N TYR A 76 -1.89 3.91 -10.91
CA TYR A 76 -0.64 3.15 -10.74
C TYR A 76 -0.88 1.65 -10.54
N GLY A 77 -2.09 1.24 -10.18
CA GLY A 77 -2.45 -0.16 -10.00
C GLY A 77 -3.72 -0.32 -9.17
N LYS A 78 -4.16 -1.56 -8.99
CA LYS A 78 -5.29 -1.90 -8.12
C LYS A 78 -5.13 -3.27 -7.44
N LEU A 79 -5.87 -3.43 -6.37
CA LEU A 79 -6.07 -4.67 -5.62
C LEU A 79 -7.51 -5.13 -5.83
N SER A 80 -7.68 -6.36 -6.30
CA SER A 80 -9.01 -6.96 -6.47
C SER A 80 -9.09 -8.24 -5.67
N GLN A 81 -10.22 -8.51 -5.01
CA GLN A 81 -10.44 -9.78 -4.33
C GLN A 81 -11.36 -10.67 -5.19
N SER A 82 -10.87 -11.86 -5.51
CA SER A 82 -11.63 -12.89 -6.20
C SER A 82 -12.61 -13.57 -5.25
N ARG A 83 -13.59 -14.29 -5.81
CA ARG A 83 -14.61 -15.02 -5.04
C ARG A 83 -14.04 -16.13 -4.16
N ASP A 84 -12.90 -16.70 -4.53
CA ASP A 84 -12.19 -17.73 -3.76
C ASP A 84 -11.32 -17.15 -2.63
N GLY A 85 -11.36 -15.82 -2.44
CA GLY A 85 -10.57 -15.12 -1.43
C GLY A 85 -9.15 -14.78 -1.89
N SER A 86 -8.73 -15.17 -3.10
CA SER A 86 -7.44 -14.75 -3.66
C SER A 86 -7.43 -13.24 -3.91
N ILE A 87 -6.27 -12.62 -3.70
CA ILE A 87 -6.06 -11.20 -3.97
C ILE A 87 -5.24 -11.09 -5.25
N ALA A 88 -5.84 -10.49 -6.28
CA ALA A 88 -5.15 -10.13 -7.50
C ALA A 88 -4.54 -8.74 -7.37
N PHE A 89 -3.28 -8.65 -7.79
CA PHE A 89 -2.49 -7.44 -7.78
C PHE A 89 -2.19 -7.05 -9.23
N GLU A 90 -2.65 -5.88 -9.63
CA GLU A 90 -2.38 -5.31 -10.96
C GLU A 90 -1.61 -4.00 -10.76
N ILE A 91 -0.40 -3.92 -11.29
CA ILE A 91 0.46 -2.74 -11.19
C ILE A 91 0.89 -2.29 -12.58
N THR A 92 0.97 -0.99 -12.78
CA THR A 92 1.48 -0.38 -14.02
C THR A 92 3.00 -0.55 -14.12
N VAL A 93 3.53 -0.57 -15.35
CA VAL A 93 4.98 -0.63 -15.57
C VAL A 93 5.64 0.63 -14.99
N GLU A 94 4.99 1.78 -15.13
CA GLU A 94 5.44 3.06 -14.61
C GLU A 94 5.57 3.05 -13.07
N ALA A 95 4.64 2.42 -12.35
CA ALA A 95 4.76 2.22 -10.90
C ALA A 95 5.96 1.34 -10.54
N LEU A 96 6.20 0.27 -11.31
CA LEU A 96 7.33 -0.63 -11.10
C LEU A 96 8.66 0.11 -11.29
N GLU A 97 8.78 0.89 -12.36
CA GLU A 97 9.97 1.70 -12.66
C GLU A 97 10.23 2.78 -11.60
N GLN A 98 9.18 3.29 -10.96
CA GLN A 98 9.29 4.21 -9.82
C GLN A 98 9.70 3.51 -8.50
N GLY A 99 9.83 2.18 -8.50
CA GLY A 99 10.18 1.39 -7.32
C GLY A 99 9.05 1.33 -6.29
N LEU A 100 7.79 1.26 -6.76
CA LEU A 100 6.61 1.17 -5.88
C LEU A 100 6.24 -0.26 -5.51
N LEU A 101 6.91 -1.29 -6.04
CA LEU A 101 6.50 -2.69 -5.87
C LEU A 101 6.38 -3.08 -4.39
N GLU A 102 7.44 -2.89 -3.60
CA GLU A 102 7.49 -3.27 -2.19
C GLU A 102 6.46 -2.49 -1.37
N VAL A 103 6.32 -1.19 -1.66
CA VAL A 103 5.32 -0.32 -1.02
C VAL A 103 3.91 -0.80 -1.31
N PHE A 104 3.63 -1.16 -2.56
CA PHE A 104 2.33 -1.62 -2.98
C PHE A 104 2.00 -2.97 -2.34
N VAL A 105 2.96 -3.90 -2.26
CA VAL A 105 2.78 -5.19 -1.57
C VAL A 105 2.51 -5.00 -0.07
N VAL A 106 3.31 -4.18 0.61
CA VAL A 106 3.11 -3.89 2.04
C VAL A 106 1.76 -3.22 2.29
N SER A 107 1.39 -2.26 1.43
CA SER A 107 0.09 -1.60 1.50
C SER A 107 -1.05 -2.59 1.27
N ALA A 108 -0.93 -3.48 0.30
CA ALA A 108 -1.92 -4.51 0.01
C ALA A 108 -2.15 -5.43 1.21
N LEU A 109 -1.07 -5.88 1.86
CA LEU A 109 -1.16 -6.70 3.06
C LEU A 109 -1.88 -5.97 4.19
N LEU A 110 -1.60 -4.69 4.41
CA LEU A 110 -2.29 -3.88 5.42
C LEU A 110 -3.77 -3.66 5.08
N LEU A 111 -4.08 -3.31 3.84
CA LEU A 111 -5.44 -2.99 3.39
C LEU A 111 -6.34 -4.23 3.36
N MET A 112 -5.79 -5.39 3.06
CA MET A 112 -6.55 -6.64 2.87
C MET A 112 -6.49 -7.59 4.07
N CYS A 113 -5.81 -7.24 5.17
CA CYS A 113 -5.66 -8.13 6.33
C CYS A 113 -6.94 -8.37 7.15
N GLY A 114 -8.01 -7.60 6.92
CA GLY A 114 -9.26 -7.68 7.69
C GLY A 114 -9.14 -7.23 9.15
N ARG A 115 -8.05 -6.55 9.52
CA ARG A 115 -7.81 -6.00 10.87
C ARG A 115 -7.90 -4.48 10.84
N ASN A 116 -8.21 -3.89 11.99
CA ASN A 116 -8.02 -2.46 12.17
C ASN A 116 -6.51 -2.15 12.22
N ILE A 117 -6.05 -1.26 11.36
CA ILE A 117 -4.64 -0.83 11.25
C ILE A 117 -4.41 0.59 11.78
N ASP A 118 -5.44 1.22 12.33
CA ASP A 118 -5.40 2.53 12.99
C ASP A 118 -5.14 2.39 14.51
#